data_AF-A0A9B0WSW7-F1
#
_entry.id   AF-A0A9B0WSW7-F1
#
_cell.length_a   1.000
_cell.length_b   1.000
_cell.length_c   1.000
_cell.angle_alpha   90.00
_cell.angle_beta   90.00
_cell.angle_gamma   90.00
#
_symmetry.space_group_name_H-M   'P 1'
#
loop_
_entity.id
_entity.type
_entity.pdbx_description
1 polymer ?
#
loop_
_entity_poly.entity_id
_entity_poly.type
_entity_poly.pdbx_seq_one_letter_code
_entity_poly.pdbx_strand_id
1 'polypeptide(L)'
;MGHKVVVFDISVIRGLWETRVKKHKAWQKKEAERLEKSALEKIKEEWNFVSECRRKGVPQAEYCKNGFVDTGVRLLEKIERNSLTRQRDRKSNPFVFELSGKQWKELPDSLKEQTHLKEWHINNTLIQIIPTYIKQFKAMKILDLPKNQIACLPAEIGCLKNLKELNVSFNLLKQIPPELGDCENLERLDFSGNLELTELPFELSNLKQVIFIDISANAFSSVPICVLRMSNLQWLDISSNNLNDLPQDIDRLEELQTFLLYKNTLTYLPYDLLNLKKLSLLVVSGDHLVEFPTALCDASTPLKFVSLMDNPIENNQCHDGDEVMESEQDRQHFDKEFMRAYIEDLKERENVPSYTTKVSFSLQL
;
A
#
# COMPACT_ATOMS: atom_id res chain seq x y z
N MET A 1 3.77 23.64 59.42
CA MET A 1 2.33 23.50 59.12
C MET A 1 1.95 24.65 58.19
N GLY A 2 1.45 24.52 56.97
CA GLY A 2 1.21 23.39 56.07
C GLY A 2 1.04 24.02 54.67
N HIS A 3 1.53 23.35 53.62
CA HIS A 3 1.44 23.86 52.25
C HIS A 3 -0.02 23.85 51.78
N LYS A 4 -0.54 25.01 51.35
CA LYS A 4 -1.86 25.10 50.70
C LYS A 4 -1.75 24.53 49.29
N VAL A 5 -2.29 23.33 49.09
CA VAL A 5 -2.54 22.78 47.75
C VAL A 5 -3.81 23.44 47.21
N VAL A 6 -3.70 24.14 46.09
CA VAL A 6 -4.85 24.66 45.36
C VAL A 6 -5.38 23.52 44.48
N VAL A 7 -6.49 22.91 44.89
CA VAL A 7 -7.20 21.92 44.09
C VAL A 7 -8.10 22.68 43.11
N PHE A 8 -7.83 22.54 41.82
CA PHE A 8 -8.74 23.04 40.78
C PHE A 8 -9.86 22.02 40.57
N ASP A 9 -11.11 22.48 40.63
CA ASP A 9 -12.28 21.65 40.41
C ASP A 9 -12.48 21.39 38.91
N ILE A 10 -11.85 20.31 38.42
CA ILE A 10 -11.83 19.86 37.02
C ILE A 10 -13.24 19.50 36.51
N SER A 11 -14.20 19.31 37.41
CA SER A 11 -15.60 18.96 37.11
C SER A 11 -16.31 20.02 36.26
N VAL A 12 -15.99 21.31 36.45
CA VAL A 12 -16.59 22.41 35.69
C VAL A 12 -16.05 22.47 34.26
N ILE A 13 -14.75 22.20 34.08
CA ILE A 13 -14.10 22.16 32.77
C ILE A 13 -14.61 20.97 31.96
N ARG A 14 -14.76 19.82 32.61
CA ARG A 14 -15.36 18.62 32.01
C ARG A 14 -16.81 18.86 31.56
N GLY A 15 -17.64 19.49 32.40
CA GLY A 15 -19.02 19.83 32.04
C GLY A 15 -19.13 20.78 30.83
N LEU A 16 -18.23 21.76 30.74
CA LEU A 16 -18.16 22.68 29.59
C LEU A 16 -17.70 21.96 28.31
N TRP A 17 -16.74 21.06 28.42
CA TRP A 17 -16.24 20.27 27.29
C TRP A 17 -17.30 19.29 26.77
N GLU A 18 -17.97 18.55 27.65
CA GLU A 18 -19.06 17.63 27.29
C GLU A 18 -20.23 18.35 26.60
N THR A 19 -20.55 19.56 27.05
CA THR A 19 -21.58 20.40 26.40
C THR A 19 -21.15 20.82 25.00
N ARG A 20 -19.87 21.16 24.81
CA ARG A 20 -19.30 21.56 23.52
C ARG A 20 -19.26 20.40 22.54
N VAL A 21 -18.86 19.21 22.99
CA VAL A 21 -18.83 17.98 22.18
C VAL A 21 -20.24 17.57 21.76
N LYS A 22 -21.23 17.60 22.68
CA LYS A 22 -22.64 17.34 22.34
C LYS A 22 -23.17 18.31 21.29
N LYS A 23 -22.82 19.60 21.40
CA LYS A 23 -23.24 20.63 20.45
C LYS A 23 -22.58 20.45 19.08
N HIS A 24 -21.31 20.03 19.04
CA HIS A 24 -20.60 19.74 17.80
C HIS A 24 -21.15 18.50 17.08
N LYS A 25 -21.40 17.40 17.80
CA LYS A 25 -22.06 16.20 17.24
C LYS A 25 -23.47 16.50 16.71
N ALA A 26 -24.25 17.32 17.43
CA ALA A 26 -25.57 17.73 16.97
C ALA A 26 -25.51 18.63 15.73
N TRP A 27 -24.49 19.48 15.61
CA TRP A 27 -24.26 20.30 14.42
C TRP A 27 -23.86 19.43 13.22
N GLN A 28 -22.91 18.50 13.38
CA GLN A 28 -22.52 17.59 12.30
C GLN A 28 -23.69 16.75 11.80
N LYS A 29 -24.55 16.24 12.70
CA LYS A 29 -25.73 15.49 12.30
C LYS A 29 -26.72 16.34 11.50
N LYS A 30 -26.95 17.59 11.91
CA LYS A 30 -27.80 18.53 11.16
C LYS A 30 -27.21 18.93 9.81
N GLU A 31 -25.89 19.05 9.74
CA GLU A 31 -25.19 19.40 8.50
C GLU A 31 -25.21 18.23 7.50
N ALA A 32 -25.04 16.99 7.99
CA ALA A 32 -25.22 15.77 7.22
C ALA A 32 -26.67 15.62 6.72
N GLU A 33 -27.67 15.82 7.57
CA GLU A 33 -29.09 15.81 7.17
C GLU A 33 -29.42 16.94 6.18
N ARG A 34 -28.73 18.09 6.27
CA ARG A 34 -28.87 19.20 5.32
C ARG A 34 -28.26 18.85 3.97
N LEU A 35 -27.10 18.20 3.95
CA LEU A 35 -26.48 17.71 2.71
C LEU A 35 -27.33 16.62 2.05
N GLU A 36 -27.81 15.64 2.82
CA GLU A 36 -28.63 14.52 2.35
C GLU A 36 -29.99 14.98 1.79
N LYS A 37 -30.59 16.01 2.39
CA LYS A 37 -31.84 16.63 1.89
C LYS A 37 -31.61 17.68 0.80
N SER A 38 -30.36 18.08 0.54
CA SER A 38 -30.08 19.12 -0.45
C SER A 38 -30.17 18.54 -1.86
N ALA A 39 -30.87 19.25 -2.75
CA ALA A 39 -30.97 18.92 -4.17
C ALA A 39 -29.59 18.78 -4.87
N LEU A 40 -28.52 19.26 -4.22
CA LEU A 40 -27.13 19.09 -4.65
C LEU A 40 -26.69 17.62 -4.75
N GLU A 41 -27.18 16.72 -3.90
CA GLU A 41 -26.78 15.31 -3.97
C GLU A 41 -27.40 14.61 -5.18
N LYS A 42 -28.67 14.88 -5.47
CA LYS A 42 -29.32 14.45 -6.73
C LYS A 42 -28.63 15.04 -7.96
N ILE A 43 -28.27 16.32 -7.92
CA ILE A 43 -27.52 16.96 -9.03
C ILE A 43 -26.13 16.32 -9.18
N LYS A 44 -25.47 15.94 -8.08
CA LYS A 44 -24.17 15.26 -8.08
C LYS A 44 -24.29 13.84 -8.63
N GLU A 45 -25.33 13.09 -8.28
CA GLU A 45 -25.64 11.78 -8.84
C GLU A 45 -25.92 11.86 -10.35
N GLU A 46 -26.73 12.83 -10.77
CA GLU A 46 -27.00 13.10 -12.19
C GLU A 46 -25.71 13.47 -12.95
N TRP A 47 -24.85 14.31 -12.37
CA TRP A 47 -23.57 14.68 -12.97
C TRP A 47 -22.58 13.52 -13.05
N ASN A 48 -22.48 12.71 -11.99
CA ASN A 48 -21.66 11.51 -11.99
C ASN A 48 -22.11 10.53 -13.06
N PHE A 49 -23.43 10.34 -13.19
CA PHE A 49 -24.02 9.48 -14.21
C PHE A 49 -23.73 10.00 -15.63
N VAL A 50 -23.92 11.30 -15.88
CA VAL A 50 -23.61 11.92 -17.19
C VAL A 50 -22.12 11.85 -17.52
N SER A 51 -21.26 12.08 -16.54
CA SER A 51 -19.80 11.96 -16.68
C SER A 51 -19.40 10.52 -17.04
N GLU A 52 -20.02 9.55 -16.39
CA GLU A 52 -19.76 8.13 -16.66
C GLU A 52 -20.28 7.70 -18.04
N CYS A 53 -21.44 8.17 -18.47
CA CYS A 53 -21.98 7.97 -19.82
C CYS A 53 -21.08 8.60 -20.90
N ARG A 54 -20.53 9.80 -20.67
CA ARG A 54 -19.54 10.42 -21.59
C ARG A 54 -18.25 9.62 -21.67
N ARG A 55 -17.71 9.18 -20.52
CA ARG A 55 -16.50 8.34 -20.47
C ARG A 55 -16.68 7.03 -21.23
N LYS A 56 -17.90 6.48 -21.22
CA LYS A 56 -18.26 5.22 -21.91
C LYS A 56 -18.76 5.42 -23.36
N GLY A 57 -18.74 6.66 -23.87
CA GLY A 57 -19.07 6.98 -25.27
C GLY A 57 -20.55 6.82 -25.64
N VAL A 58 -21.48 7.03 -24.69
CA VAL A 58 -22.93 6.95 -24.91
C VAL A 58 -23.46 8.28 -25.47
N PRO A 59 -24.21 8.30 -26.59
CA PRO A 59 -24.78 9.52 -27.15
C PRO A 59 -25.78 10.18 -26.17
N GLN A 60 -25.73 11.52 -26.06
CA GLN A 60 -26.54 12.29 -25.11
C GLN A 60 -28.06 12.06 -25.25
N ALA A 61 -28.53 11.72 -26.46
CA ALA A 61 -29.94 11.43 -26.74
C ALA A 61 -30.49 10.16 -26.06
N GLU A 62 -29.63 9.24 -25.59
CA GLU A 62 -30.09 8.00 -24.93
C GLU A 62 -30.42 8.18 -23.45
N TYR A 63 -29.74 9.08 -22.74
CA TYR A 63 -29.92 9.29 -21.29
C TYR A 63 -30.52 10.65 -20.91
N CYS A 64 -30.59 11.61 -21.84
CA CYS A 64 -31.33 12.86 -21.62
C CYS A 64 -32.62 12.84 -22.44
N LYS A 65 -33.78 12.76 -21.77
CA LYS A 65 -35.10 12.93 -22.38
C LYS A 65 -35.75 14.19 -21.81
N ASN A 66 -36.13 15.12 -22.70
CA ASN A 66 -36.83 16.36 -22.36
C ASN A 66 -36.17 17.20 -21.24
N GLY A 67 -34.84 17.25 -21.20
CA GLY A 67 -34.08 18.06 -20.24
C GLY A 67 -33.85 17.40 -18.87
N PHE A 68 -34.34 16.17 -18.65
CA PHE A 68 -34.08 15.38 -17.44
C PHE A 68 -33.17 14.19 -17.75
N VAL A 69 -32.24 13.90 -16.83
CA VAL A 69 -31.35 12.74 -16.89
C VAL A 69 -32.10 11.53 -16.33
N ASP A 70 -32.35 10.52 -17.17
CA ASP A 70 -33.00 9.29 -16.74
C ASP A 70 -31.99 8.39 -16.02
N THR A 71 -32.03 8.38 -14.69
CA THR A 71 -31.19 7.54 -13.82
C THR A 71 -31.72 6.11 -13.67
N GLY A 72 -32.70 5.71 -14.48
CA GLY A 72 -33.32 4.39 -14.43
C GLY A 72 -32.34 3.23 -14.65
N VAL A 73 -32.32 2.30 -13.68
CA VAL A 73 -31.50 1.06 -13.60
C VAL A 73 -31.45 0.24 -14.91
N ARG A 74 -32.46 0.34 -15.77
CA ARG A 74 -32.53 -0.36 -17.06
C ARG A 74 -31.51 0.13 -18.11
N LEU A 75 -31.03 1.37 -18.02
CA LEU A 75 -29.94 1.87 -18.88
C LEU A 75 -28.58 1.33 -18.43
N LEU A 76 -28.35 1.22 -17.12
CA LEU A 76 -27.14 0.63 -16.53
C LEU A 76 -26.97 -0.85 -16.91
N GLU A 77 -28.03 -1.66 -16.84
CA GLU A 77 -27.98 -3.07 -17.26
C GLU A 77 -27.69 -3.25 -18.77
N LYS A 78 -28.15 -2.30 -19.59
CA LYS A 78 -27.92 -2.31 -21.04
C LYS A 78 -26.50 -1.83 -21.39
N ILE A 79 -25.95 -0.90 -20.59
CA ILE A 79 -24.56 -0.44 -20.69
C ILE A 79 -23.61 -1.55 -20.21
N GLU A 80 -23.92 -2.27 -19.12
CA GLU A 80 -23.11 -3.39 -18.62
C GLU A 80 -22.92 -4.49 -19.67
N ARG A 81 -24.01 -4.88 -20.35
CA ARG A 81 -23.96 -5.84 -21.46
C ARG A 81 -23.13 -5.36 -22.67
N ASN A 82 -23.08 -4.05 -22.92
CA ASN A 82 -22.29 -3.46 -24.01
C ASN A 82 -20.84 -3.12 -23.61
N SER A 83 -20.54 -2.92 -22.33
CA SER A 83 -19.15 -2.76 -21.85
C SER A 83 -18.36 -4.07 -21.90
N LEU A 84 -19.03 -5.22 -21.79
CA LEU A 84 -18.40 -6.54 -22.02
C LEU A 84 -17.96 -6.74 -23.48
N THR A 85 -18.57 -6.05 -24.43
CA THR A 85 -18.23 -6.14 -25.87
C THR A 85 -17.31 -5.01 -26.36
N ARG A 86 -17.21 -3.87 -25.66
CA ARG A 86 -16.40 -2.70 -26.07
C ARG A 86 -14.99 -2.60 -25.46
N GLN A 87 -14.56 -3.52 -24.61
CA GLN A 87 -13.15 -3.59 -24.17
C GLN A 87 -12.18 -4.13 -25.25
N ARG A 88 -12.67 -4.43 -26.47
CA ARG A 88 -11.85 -5.00 -27.55
C ARG A 88 -11.04 -3.99 -28.39
N ASP A 89 -11.13 -2.69 -28.15
CA ASP A 89 -10.43 -1.68 -28.96
C ASP A 89 -9.53 -0.73 -28.16
N ARG A 90 -8.85 -1.24 -27.11
CA ARG A 90 -7.50 -0.73 -26.81
C ARG A 90 -6.55 -1.55 -27.66
N LYS A 91 -5.64 -0.90 -28.37
CA LYS A 91 -4.54 -1.54 -29.13
C LYS A 91 -3.80 -2.53 -28.22
N SER A 92 -4.30 -3.75 -28.13
CA SER A 92 -3.68 -4.79 -27.32
C SER A 92 -2.41 -5.17 -28.05
N ASN A 93 -1.29 -4.91 -27.41
CA ASN A 93 0.00 -5.36 -27.91
C ASN A 93 -0.11 -6.89 -28.06
N PRO A 94 0.16 -7.48 -29.24
CA PRO A 94 -0.14 -8.89 -29.50
C PRO A 94 0.62 -9.87 -28.58
N PHE A 95 1.56 -9.37 -27.77
CA PHE A 95 2.33 -10.15 -26.81
C PHE A 95 1.81 -10.05 -25.37
N VAL A 96 0.74 -9.29 -25.13
CA VAL A 96 0.23 -8.97 -23.80
C VAL A 96 -1.15 -9.59 -23.61
N PHE A 97 -1.30 -10.37 -22.54
CA PHE A 97 -2.56 -10.96 -22.12
C PHE A 97 -3.05 -10.24 -20.87
N GLU A 98 -4.23 -9.64 -20.95
CA GLU A 98 -4.86 -8.94 -19.83
C GLU A 98 -6.16 -9.67 -19.43
N LEU A 99 -6.32 -9.93 -18.14
CA LEU A 99 -7.52 -10.54 -17.58
C LEU A 99 -7.89 -9.85 -16.28
N SER A 100 -9.13 -9.35 -16.18
CA SER A 100 -9.58 -8.71 -14.95
C SER A 100 -11.02 -9.04 -14.60
N GLY A 101 -11.30 -9.05 -13.31
CA GLY A 101 -12.64 -9.15 -12.75
C GLY A 101 -12.93 -10.47 -12.04
N LYS A 102 -13.82 -10.36 -11.04
CA LYS A 102 -14.14 -11.41 -10.07
C LYS A 102 -14.93 -12.59 -10.66
N GLN A 103 -15.37 -12.49 -11.91
CA GLN A 103 -16.04 -13.60 -12.61
C GLN A 103 -15.09 -14.73 -12.99
N TRP A 104 -13.79 -14.44 -13.12
CA TRP A 104 -12.80 -15.43 -13.53
C TRP A 104 -12.36 -16.28 -12.33
N LYS A 105 -12.73 -17.56 -12.35
CA LYS A 105 -12.28 -18.56 -11.37
C LYS A 105 -11.11 -19.40 -11.87
N GLU A 106 -10.97 -19.50 -13.18
CA GLU A 106 -9.94 -20.28 -13.87
C GLU A 106 -9.46 -19.51 -15.10
N LEU A 107 -8.25 -19.83 -15.55
CA LEU A 107 -7.69 -19.29 -16.79
C LEU A 107 -8.35 -19.95 -18.01
N PRO A 108 -8.58 -19.20 -19.10
CA PRO A 108 -9.23 -19.75 -20.29
C PRO A 108 -8.34 -20.80 -20.97
N ASP A 109 -8.92 -21.94 -21.39
CA ASP A 109 -8.18 -23.04 -22.03
C ASP A 109 -7.40 -22.61 -23.28
N SER A 110 -7.94 -21.65 -24.03
CA SER A 110 -7.28 -21.06 -25.21
C SER A 110 -5.93 -20.41 -24.93
N LEU A 111 -5.66 -20.02 -23.67
CA LEU A 111 -4.39 -19.41 -23.27
C LEU A 111 -3.21 -20.34 -23.55
N LYS A 112 -3.41 -21.65 -23.40
CA LYS A 112 -2.40 -22.69 -23.67
C LYS A 112 -1.79 -22.59 -25.07
N GLU A 113 -2.57 -22.15 -26.06
CA GLU A 113 -2.12 -22.08 -27.46
C GLU A 113 -1.37 -20.77 -27.77
N GLN A 114 -1.45 -19.78 -26.90
CA GLN A 114 -0.91 -18.43 -27.10
C GLN A 114 0.55 -18.31 -26.62
N THR A 115 1.41 -19.26 -26.98
CA THR A 115 2.82 -19.32 -26.52
C THR A 115 3.70 -18.14 -26.96
N HIS A 116 3.19 -17.29 -27.86
CA HIS A 116 3.83 -16.04 -28.29
C HIS A 116 3.74 -14.93 -27.22
N LEU A 117 2.86 -15.06 -26.25
CA LEU A 117 2.69 -14.08 -25.16
C LEU A 117 3.98 -13.94 -24.35
N LYS A 118 4.29 -12.69 -24.00
CA LYS A 118 5.46 -12.30 -23.21
C LYS A 118 5.07 -11.68 -21.88
N GLU A 119 3.84 -11.21 -21.75
CA GLU A 119 3.38 -10.51 -20.56
C GLU A 119 1.97 -10.97 -20.21
N TRP A 120 1.78 -11.34 -18.95
CA TRP A 120 0.47 -11.64 -18.38
C TRP A 120 0.16 -10.61 -17.30
N HIS A 121 -0.98 -9.95 -17.43
CA HIS A 121 -1.52 -9.03 -16.44
C HIS A 121 -2.90 -9.52 -16.02
N ILE A 122 -2.96 -10.28 -14.93
CA ILE A 122 -4.18 -10.91 -14.42
C ILE A 122 -4.46 -10.34 -13.04
N ASN A 123 -5.48 -9.51 -12.89
CA ASN A 123 -5.75 -8.82 -11.63
C ASN A 123 -7.22 -8.87 -11.19
N ASN A 124 -7.43 -8.86 -9.87
CA ASN A 124 -8.76 -8.86 -9.25
C ASN A 124 -9.64 -10.04 -9.71
N THR A 125 -9.06 -11.23 -9.86
CA THR A 125 -9.80 -12.46 -10.21
C THR A 125 -9.94 -13.38 -9.00
N LEU A 126 -10.68 -14.48 -9.17
CA LEU A 126 -10.81 -15.56 -8.19
C LEU A 126 -9.99 -16.80 -8.59
N ILE A 127 -8.96 -16.62 -9.42
CA ILE A 127 -8.07 -17.70 -9.84
C ILE A 127 -7.25 -18.19 -8.65
N GLN A 128 -7.28 -19.51 -8.42
CA GLN A 128 -6.58 -20.14 -7.30
C GLN A 128 -5.31 -20.89 -7.69
N ILE A 129 -5.21 -21.33 -8.94
CA ILE A 129 -4.13 -22.19 -9.41
C ILE A 129 -3.58 -21.63 -10.72
N ILE A 130 -2.26 -21.48 -10.78
CA ILE A 130 -1.56 -21.26 -12.04
C ILE A 130 -1.32 -22.63 -12.69
N PRO A 131 -1.77 -22.84 -13.93
CA PRO A 131 -1.69 -24.13 -14.59
C PRO A 131 -0.25 -24.48 -14.99
N THR A 132 0.08 -25.77 -14.93
CA THR A 132 1.42 -26.30 -15.23
C THR A 132 1.85 -26.10 -16.68
N TYR A 133 0.92 -25.82 -17.60
CA TYR A 133 1.27 -25.45 -18.98
C TYR A 133 1.99 -24.09 -19.07
N ILE A 134 2.13 -23.34 -17.97
CA ILE A 134 2.94 -22.11 -17.92
C ILE A 134 4.38 -22.34 -18.42
N LYS A 135 4.94 -23.55 -18.28
CA LYS A 135 6.26 -23.91 -18.84
C LYS A 135 6.39 -23.72 -20.36
N GLN A 136 5.27 -23.63 -21.09
CA GLN A 136 5.25 -23.46 -22.54
C GLN A 136 5.56 -22.01 -22.97
N PHE A 137 5.39 -21.03 -22.09
CA PHE A 137 5.65 -19.61 -22.39
C PHE A 137 7.14 -19.27 -22.23
N LYS A 138 8.00 -19.86 -23.05
CA LYS A 138 9.45 -19.69 -22.97
C LYS A 138 9.91 -18.23 -23.16
N ALA A 139 9.11 -17.41 -23.82
CA ALA A 139 9.39 -16.00 -24.07
C ALA A 139 8.79 -15.05 -23.00
N MET A 140 8.20 -15.59 -21.93
CA MET A 140 7.61 -14.79 -20.86
C MET A 140 8.65 -13.89 -20.21
N LYS A 141 8.28 -12.62 -20.00
CA LYS A 141 9.09 -11.57 -19.36
C LYS A 141 8.42 -11.04 -18.11
N ILE A 142 7.11 -10.84 -18.14
CA ILE A 142 6.34 -10.24 -17.04
C ILE A 142 5.19 -11.16 -16.69
N LEU A 143 5.12 -11.53 -15.41
CA LEU A 143 4.01 -12.27 -14.84
C LEU A 143 3.43 -11.45 -13.69
N ASP A 144 2.44 -10.62 -14.00
CA ASP A 144 1.73 -9.74 -13.07
C ASP A 144 0.38 -10.35 -12.71
N LEU A 145 0.29 -10.91 -11.50
CA LEU A 145 -0.86 -11.64 -10.97
C LEU A 145 -1.38 -11.07 -9.63
N PRO A 146 -1.53 -9.74 -9.45
CA PRO A 146 -1.88 -9.17 -8.16
C PRO A 146 -3.37 -9.36 -7.84
N LYS A 147 -3.69 -9.48 -6.54
CA LYS A 147 -5.09 -9.51 -6.05
C LYS A 147 -5.91 -10.67 -6.65
N ASN A 148 -5.34 -11.87 -6.65
CA ASN A 148 -6.06 -13.09 -7.00
C ASN A 148 -6.20 -13.98 -5.74
N GLN A 149 -6.55 -15.25 -5.91
CA GLN A 149 -6.66 -16.22 -4.80
C GLN A 149 -5.61 -17.33 -4.92
N ILE A 150 -4.48 -17.03 -5.54
CA ILE A 150 -3.47 -18.04 -5.89
C ILE A 150 -2.90 -18.63 -4.60
N ALA A 151 -3.07 -19.93 -4.41
CA ALA A 151 -2.65 -20.64 -3.20
C ALA A 151 -1.20 -21.15 -3.29
N CYS A 152 -0.74 -21.51 -4.49
CA CYS A 152 0.61 -21.95 -4.75
C CYS A 152 1.08 -21.60 -6.17
N LEU A 153 2.39 -21.43 -6.33
CA LEU A 153 3.03 -21.34 -7.63
C LEU A 153 3.49 -22.74 -8.07
N PRO A 154 3.30 -23.14 -9.34
CA PRO A 154 3.76 -24.41 -9.85
C PRO A 154 5.29 -24.43 -9.98
N ALA A 155 5.91 -25.59 -9.75
CA ALA A 155 7.35 -25.80 -9.97
C ALA A 155 7.78 -25.47 -11.41
N GLU A 156 6.87 -25.62 -12.36
CA GLU A 156 7.05 -25.23 -13.76
C GLU A 156 7.39 -23.75 -13.98
N ILE A 157 7.22 -22.87 -12.98
CA ILE A 157 7.65 -21.47 -13.08
C ILE A 157 9.16 -21.35 -13.34
N GLY A 158 9.98 -22.28 -12.83
CA GLY A 158 11.44 -22.33 -13.07
C GLY A 158 11.84 -22.52 -14.53
N CYS A 159 10.89 -22.94 -15.38
CA CYS A 159 11.11 -23.05 -16.82
C CYS A 159 11.11 -21.69 -17.55
N LEU A 160 10.68 -20.61 -16.89
CA LEU A 160 10.54 -19.26 -17.47
C LEU A 160 11.87 -18.49 -17.39
N LYS A 161 12.90 -18.98 -18.09
CA LYS A 161 14.27 -18.42 -18.02
C LYS A 161 14.39 -16.95 -18.46
N ASN A 162 13.40 -16.41 -19.18
CA ASN A 162 13.37 -15.01 -19.63
C ASN A 162 12.54 -14.09 -18.72
N LEU A 163 11.99 -14.62 -17.62
CA LEU A 163 11.17 -13.86 -16.69
C LEU A 163 12.03 -12.80 -15.99
N LYS A 164 11.57 -11.55 -16.05
CA LYS A 164 12.21 -10.37 -15.46
C LYS A 164 11.42 -9.86 -14.28
N GLU A 165 10.10 -9.93 -14.35
CA GLU A 165 9.22 -9.40 -13.31
C GLU A 165 8.18 -10.43 -12.92
N LEU A 166 8.12 -10.72 -11.63
CA LEU A 166 7.09 -11.56 -11.03
C LEU A 166 6.39 -10.76 -9.93
N ASN A 167 5.10 -10.50 -10.12
CA ASN A 167 4.25 -9.92 -9.11
C ASN A 167 3.12 -10.90 -8.79
N VAL A 168 3.08 -11.37 -7.56
CA VAL A 168 2.03 -12.24 -7.01
C VAL A 168 1.53 -11.67 -5.69
N SER A 169 1.53 -10.34 -5.58
CA SER A 169 1.04 -9.62 -4.41
C SER A 169 -0.45 -9.84 -4.16
N PHE A 170 -0.87 -9.74 -2.90
CA PHE A 170 -2.25 -9.90 -2.47
C PHE A 170 -2.89 -11.22 -2.94
N ASN A 171 -2.15 -12.32 -2.77
CA ASN A 171 -2.63 -13.68 -3.01
C ASN A 171 -2.70 -14.46 -1.69
N LEU A 172 -2.79 -15.79 -1.76
CA LEU A 172 -2.88 -16.70 -0.61
C LEU A 172 -1.69 -17.66 -0.58
N LEU A 173 -0.52 -17.21 -1.04
CA LEU A 173 0.68 -18.05 -1.13
C LEU A 173 1.20 -18.38 0.26
N LYS A 174 1.30 -19.68 0.56
CA LYS A 174 1.93 -20.18 1.80
C LYS A 174 3.42 -20.46 1.63
N GLN A 175 3.84 -20.79 0.41
CA GLN A 175 5.21 -21.18 0.07
C GLN A 175 5.53 -20.77 -1.36
N ILE A 176 6.81 -20.53 -1.62
CA ILE A 176 7.37 -20.29 -2.94
C ILE A 176 8.12 -21.55 -3.38
N PRO A 177 7.93 -22.04 -4.62
CA PRO A 177 8.65 -23.21 -5.12
C PRO A 177 10.15 -22.93 -5.25
N PRO A 178 11.03 -23.87 -4.86
CA PRO A 178 12.48 -23.71 -5.00
C PRO A 178 12.91 -23.51 -6.46
N GLU A 179 12.17 -24.06 -7.42
CA GLU A 179 12.39 -23.90 -8.84
C GLU A 179 12.28 -22.44 -9.30
N LEU A 180 11.67 -21.53 -8.54
CA LEU A 180 11.73 -20.11 -8.89
C LEU A 180 13.17 -19.57 -8.91
N GLY A 181 14.08 -20.18 -8.13
CA GLY A 181 15.51 -19.88 -8.15
C GLY A 181 16.19 -20.13 -9.51
N ASP A 182 15.57 -20.89 -10.41
CA ASP A 182 16.06 -21.16 -11.76
C ASP A 182 15.83 -19.99 -12.73
N CYS A 183 15.03 -18.98 -12.36
CA CYS A 183 14.73 -17.82 -13.19
C CYS A 183 15.80 -16.72 -13.04
N GLU A 184 17.03 -17.00 -13.46
CA GLU A 184 18.23 -16.16 -13.25
C GLU A 184 18.13 -14.71 -13.76
N ASN A 185 17.20 -14.41 -14.67
CA ASN A 185 16.98 -13.07 -15.24
C ASN A 185 15.94 -12.24 -14.48
N LEU A 186 15.44 -12.72 -13.34
CA LEU A 186 14.51 -11.97 -12.49
C LEU A 186 15.19 -10.71 -11.94
N GLU A 187 14.54 -9.57 -12.15
CA GLU A 187 14.95 -8.25 -11.71
C GLU A 187 14.02 -7.70 -10.62
N ARG A 188 12.72 -8.04 -10.68
CA ARG A 188 11.69 -7.58 -9.73
C ARG A 188 10.86 -8.73 -9.21
N LEU A 189 10.70 -8.79 -7.89
CA LEU A 189 9.89 -9.75 -7.17
C LEU A 189 8.94 -9.02 -6.23
N ASP A 190 7.65 -9.30 -6.33
CA ASP A 190 6.64 -8.80 -5.40
C ASP A 190 5.80 -9.97 -4.86
N PHE A 191 6.00 -10.26 -3.58
CA PHE A 191 5.29 -11.26 -2.79
C PHE A 191 4.48 -10.60 -1.66
N SER A 192 4.22 -9.29 -1.74
CA SER A 192 3.55 -8.56 -0.68
C SER A 192 2.12 -9.06 -0.42
N GLY A 193 1.66 -8.99 0.83
CA GLY A 193 0.25 -9.22 1.15
C GLY A 193 -0.23 -10.66 0.93
N ASN A 194 0.64 -11.67 1.08
CA ASN A 194 0.23 -13.08 1.07
C ASN A 194 -0.18 -13.61 2.46
N LEU A 195 0.01 -12.80 3.52
CA LEU A 195 -0.43 -12.98 4.91
C LEU A 195 0.15 -14.20 5.66
N GLU A 196 0.29 -15.36 5.02
CA GLU A 196 0.74 -16.61 5.61
C GLU A 196 2.15 -17.03 5.15
N LEU A 197 2.81 -16.25 4.29
CA LEU A 197 4.16 -16.57 3.82
C LEU A 197 5.18 -16.32 4.95
N THR A 198 5.87 -17.38 5.38
CA THR A 198 6.80 -17.34 6.52
C THR A 198 8.26 -17.53 6.15
N GLU A 199 8.53 -18.20 5.03
CA GLU A 199 9.88 -18.53 4.58
C GLU A 199 9.99 -18.45 3.05
N LEU A 200 11.23 -18.28 2.60
CA LEU A 200 11.60 -18.32 1.18
C LEU A 200 12.65 -19.42 0.98
N PRO A 201 12.54 -20.22 -0.09
CA PRO A 201 13.49 -21.30 -0.35
C PRO A 201 14.91 -20.76 -0.59
N PHE A 202 15.91 -21.51 -0.18
CA PHE A 202 17.32 -21.12 -0.27
C PHE A 202 17.77 -20.96 -1.73
N GLU A 203 17.16 -21.69 -2.64
CA GLU A 203 17.41 -21.68 -4.09
C GLU A 203 17.20 -20.28 -4.71
N LEU A 204 16.38 -19.42 -4.11
CA LEU A 204 16.23 -18.02 -4.54
C LEU A 204 17.52 -17.20 -4.38
N SER A 205 18.51 -17.71 -3.64
CA SER A 205 19.84 -17.11 -3.59
C SER A 205 20.57 -17.10 -4.93
N ASN A 206 20.12 -17.89 -5.92
CA ASN A 206 20.62 -17.87 -7.30
C ASN A 206 20.19 -16.63 -8.08
N LEU A 207 19.18 -15.89 -7.62
CA LEU A 207 18.62 -14.73 -8.32
C LEU A 207 19.51 -13.49 -8.15
N LYS A 208 20.67 -13.49 -8.82
CA LYS A 208 21.67 -12.41 -8.71
C LYS A 208 21.29 -11.12 -9.41
N GLN A 209 20.31 -11.13 -10.31
CA GLN A 209 19.86 -9.95 -11.05
C GLN A 209 18.73 -9.17 -10.35
N VAL A 210 18.24 -9.66 -9.21
CA VAL A 210 17.13 -9.01 -8.48
C VAL A 210 17.60 -7.67 -7.92
N ILE A 211 16.87 -6.63 -8.27
CA ILE A 211 17.09 -5.24 -7.85
C ILE A 211 16.02 -4.81 -6.85
N PHE A 212 14.80 -5.34 -7.00
CA PHE A 212 13.64 -5.01 -6.18
C PHE A 212 13.02 -6.28 -5.62
N ILE A 213 12.81 -6.31 -4.31
CA ILE A 213 12.01 -7.33 -3.63
C ILE A 213 11.06 -6.68 -2.63
N ASP A 214 9.78 -7.03 -2.73
CA ASP A 214 8.77 -6.69 -1.76
C ASP A 214 8.19 -7.97 -1.15
N ILE A 215 8.41 -8.14 0.15
CA ILE A 215 7.88 -9.23 0.98
C ILE A 215 7.07 -8.67 2.16
N SER A 216 6.55 -7.45 2.02
CA SER A 216 5.74 -6.79 3.04
C SER A 216 4.39 -7.49 3.28
N ALA A 217 3.77 -7.24 4.44
CA ALA A 217 2.45 -7.78 4.79
C ALA A 217 2.38 -9.32 4.71
N ASN A 218 3.36 -9.97 5.34
CA ASN A 218 3.51 -11.42 5.44
C ASN A 218 3.77 -11.82 6.90
N ALA A 219 4.22 -13.05 7.13
CA ALA A 219 4.46 -13.60 8.47
C ALA A 219 5.95 -13.94 8.72
N PHE A 220 6.88 -13.22 8.09
CA PHE A 220 8.32 -13.46 8.28
C PHE A 220 8.76 -13.08 9.71
N SER A 221 9.49 -13.98 10.36
CA SER A 221 10.07 -13.77 11.70
C SER A 221 11.52 -13.26 11.68
N SER A 222 12.20 -13.44 10.54
CA SER A 222 13.55 -12.94 10.26
C SER A 222 13.69 -12.65 8.76
N VAL A 223 14.70 -11.84 8.39
CA VAL A 223 15.04 -11.62 6.97
C VAL A 223 15.54 -12.94 6.36
N PRO A 224 14.94 -13.45 5.27
CA PRO A 224 15.34 -14.73 4.69
C PRO A 224 16.80 -14.72 4.19
N ILE A 225 17.54 -15.80 4.48
CA ILE A 225 18.96 -15.94 4.11
C ILE A 225 19.18 -15.81 2.59
N CYS A 226 18.21 -16.23 1.78
CA CYS A 226 18.30 -16.10 0.33
C CYS A 226 18.32 -14.63 -0.13
N VAL A 227 17.59 -13.74 0.55
CA VAL A 227 17.57 -12.29 0.27
C VAL A 227 18.94 -11.67 0.55
N LEU A 228 19.59 -12.06 1.65
CA LEU A 228 20.95 -11.60 2.02
C LEU A 228 22.02 -11.99 0.99
N ARG A 229 21.72 -12.91 0.06
CA ARG A 229 22.63 -13.35 -1.02
C ARG A 229 22.33 -12.68 -2.36
N MET A 230 21.34 -11.80 -2.45
CA MET A 230 21.01 -11.04 -3.66
C MET A 230 21.90 -9.79 -3.74
N SER A 231 23.07 -9.92 -4.36
CA SER A 231 24.11 -8.89 -4.35
C SER A 231 23.76 -7.59 -5.08
N ASN A 232 22.81 -7.62 -6.03
CA ASN A 232 22.38 -6.44 -6.79
C ASN A 232 21.12 -5.78 -6.21
N LEU A 233 20.66 -6.21 -5.04
CA LEU A 233 19.44 -5.73 -4.45
C LEU A 233 19.58 -4.26 -4.01
N GLN A 234 18.71 -3.40 -4.55
CA GLN A 234 18.69 -1.97 -4.25
C GLN A 234 17.50 -1.58 -3.38
N TRP A 235 16.42 -2.36 -3.42
CA TRP A 235 15.19 -2.05 -2.72
C TRP A 235 14.60 -3.35 -2.11
N LEU A 236 14.63 -3.45 -0.78
CA LEU A 236 14.04 -4.49 0.06
C LEU A 236 12.92 -3.97 0.97
N ASP A 237 11.65 -4.29 0.66
CA ASP A 237 10.52 -4.08 1.58
C ASP A 237 10.24 -5.35 2.38
N ILE A 238 10.27 -5.27 3.71
CA ILE A 238 9.83 -6.35 4.60
C ILE A 238 8.95 -5.78 5.73
N SER A 239 8.25 -4.69 5.44
CA SER A 239 7.31 -4.05 6.36
C SER A 239 6.09 -4.91 6.68
N SER A 240 5.39 -4.61 7.78
CA SER A 240 4.20 -5.36 8.21
C SER A 240 4.47 -6.87 8.32
N ASN A 241 5.54 -7.24 9.02
CA ASN A 241 5.94 -8.63 9.32
C ASN A 241 6.14 -8.79 10.84
N ASN A 242 6.57 -9.97 11.27
CA ASN A 242 6.83 -10.30 12.68
C ASN A 242 8.34 -10.34 12.98
N LEU A 243 9.14 -9.45 12.36
CA LEU A 243 10.58 -9.42 12.57
C LEU A 243 10.91 -8.94 13.98
N ASN A 244 11.60 -9.78 14.75
CA ASN A 244 12.09 -9.43 16.08
C ASN A 244 13.55 -8.93 16.06
N ASP A 245 14.31 -9.33 15.03
CA ASP A 245 15.72 -9.05 14.91
C ASP A 245 16.15 -8.95 13.42
N LEU A 246 17.28 -8.31 13.18
CA LEU A 246 17.94 -8.24 11.88
C LEU A 246 19.24 -9.06 11.90
N PRO A 247 19.53 -9.83 10.84
CA PRO A 247 20.76 -10.62 10.78
C PRO A 247 21.99 -9.72 10.69
N GLN A 248 23.10 -10.13 11.34
CA GLN A 248 24.39 -9.42 11.28
C GLN A 248 24.97 -9.38 9.85
N ASP A 249 24.68 -10.43 9.05
CA ASP A 249 25.07 -10.55 7.64
C ASP A 249 24.31 -9.58 6.69
N ILE A 250 23.60 -8.57 7.20
CA ILE A 250 22.86 -7.58 6.37
C ILE A 250 23.82 -6.71 5.54
N ASP A 251 25.05 -6.55 6.00
CA ASP A 251 26.13 -5.81 5.34
C ASP A 251 26.49 -6.35 3.94
N ARG A 252 26.13 -7.60 3.63
CA ARG A 252 26.29 -8.22 2.31
C ARG A 252 25.49 -7.54 1.21
N LEU A 253 24.46 -6.78 1.55
CA LEU A 253 23.61 -6.06 0.59
C LEU A 253 24.27 -4.72 0.19
N GLU A 254 25.46 -4.78 -0.41
CA GLU A 254 26.28 -3.61 -0.71
C GLU A 254 25.59 -2.57 -1.61
N GLU A 255 24.65 -3.01 -2.47
CA GLU A 255 23.89 -2.18 -3.41
C GLU A 255 22.58 -1.61 -2.82
N LEU A 256 22.24 -1.93 -1.56
CA LEU A 256 20.95 -1.57 -0.97
C LEU A 256 20.85 -0.05 -0.79
N GLN A 257 19.80 0.54 -1.35
CA GLN A 257 19.51 1.98 -1.31
C GLN A 257 18.30 2.30 -0.45
N THR A 258 17.29 1.43 -0.47
CA THR A 258 16.06 1.58 0.29
C THR A 258 15.83 0.32 1.11
N PHE A 259 15.55 0.50 2.40
CA PHE A 259 15.18 -0.59 3.30
C PHE A 259 13.98 -0.16 4.15
N LEU A 260 12.83 -0.81 3.94
CA LEU A 260 11.62 -0.51 4.69
C LEU A 260 11.32 -1.68 5.65
N LEU A 261 11.22 -1.34 6.93
CA LEU A 261 11.02 -2.23 8.07
C LEU A 261 9.84 -1.77 8.95
N TYR A 262 9.01 -0.84 8.47
CA TYR A 262 7.87 -0.32 9.23
C TYR A 262 6.89 -1.43 9.62
N LYS A 263 6.20 -1.30 10.75
CA LYS A 263 5.32 -2.34 11.35
C LYS A 263 6.02 -3.70 11.52
N ASN A 264 7.10 -3.70 12.29
CA ASN A 264 7.76 -4.91 12.79
C ASN A 264 8.00 -4.77 14.30
N THR A 265 8.36 -5.86 14.97
CA THR A 265 8.61 -5.94 16.41
C THR A 265 10.10 -5.86 16.76
N LEU A 266 10.87 -5.10 15.97
CA LEU A 266 12.32 -4.96 16.13
C LEU A 266 12.65 -4.23 17.44
N THR A 267 13.56 -4.83 18.22
CA THR A 267 14.01 -4.26 19.50
C THR A 267 15.31 -3.46 19.38
N TYR A 268 16.17 -3.85 18.45
CA TYR A 268 17.44 -3.19 18.19
C TYR A 268 17.77 -3.20 16.69
N LEU A 269 18.66 -2.27 16.29
CA LEU A 269 19.24 -2.23 14.94
C LEU A 269 20.73 -2.61 15.03
N PRO A 270 21.23 -3.55 14.22
CA PRO A 270 22.62 -3.97 14.28
C PRO A 270 23.56 -2.88 13.77
N TYR A 271 24.77 -2.82 14.34
CA TYR A 271 25.82 -1.90 13.90
C TYR A 271 26.24 -2.13 12.45
N ASP A 272 26.04 -3.35 11.93
CA ASP A 272 26.37 -3.73 10.55
C ASP A 272 25.60 -2.93 9.49
N LEU A 273 24.47 -2.30 9.84
CA LEU A 273 23.77 -1.36 8.96
C LEU A 273 24.63 -0.15 8.55
N LEU A 274 25.62 0.22 9.37
CA LEU A 274 26.58 1.29 9.04
C LEU A 274 27.49 0.93 7.86
N ASN A 275 27.67 -0.37 7.58
CA ASN A 275 28.49 -0.84 6.46
C ASN A 275 27.78 -0.67 5.11
N LEU A 276 26.47 -0.39 5.11
CA LEU A 276 25.67 -0.18 3.90
C LEU A 276 25.89 1.22 3.30
N LYS A 277 26.97 1.37 2.54
CA LYS A 277 27.43 2.65 1.95
C LYS A 277 26.49 3.26 0.90
N LYS A 278 25.48 2.54 0.44
CA LYS A 278 24.50 3.03 -0.55
C LYS A 278 23.12 3.28 0.06
N LEU A 279 22.92 2.94 1.34
CA LEU A 279 21.63 3.05 2.00
C LEU A 279 21.25 4.51 2.18
N SER A 280 20.18 4.92 1.50
CA SER A 280 19.71 6.30 1.47
C SER A 280 18.42 6.50 2.26
N LEU A 281 17.58 5.46 2.32
CA LEU A 281 16.27 5.48 2.95
C LEU A 281 16.14 4.26 3.87
N LEU A 282 15.99 4.51 5.16
CA LEU A 282 15.71 3.50 6.17
C LEU A 282 14.44 3.90 6.92
N VAL A 283 13.41 3.07 6.87
CA VAL A 283 12.17 3.30 7.61
C VAL A 283 11.98 2.17 8.60
N VAL A 284 11.82 2.48 9.88
CA VAL A 284 11.69 1.49 10.95
C VAL A 284 10.55 1.91 11.89
N SER A 285 9.89 0.95 12.53
CA SER A 285 8.93 1.24 13.61
C SER A 285 9.64 1.68 14.89
N GLY A 286 9.16 2.77 15.51
CA GLY A 286 9.66 3.30 16.78
C GLY A 286 9.07 2.63 18.02
N ASP A 287 8.01 1.82 17.88
CA ASP A 287 7.23 1.30 19.01
C ASP A 287 8.02 0.42 19.99
N HIS A 288 8.95 -0.39 19.46
CA HIS A 288 9.68 -1.41 20.22
C HIS A 288 11.19 -1.19 20.24
N LEU A 289 11.70 -0.17 19.54
CA LEU A 289 13.12 0.13 19.47
C LEU A 289 13.61 0.67 20.81
N VAL A 290 14.43 -0.13 21.50
CA VAL A 290 15.08 0.26 22.76
C VAL A 290 16.40 0.97 22.48
N GLU A 291 17.16 0.47 21.49
CA GLU A 291 18.47 1.00 21.13
C GLU A 291 18.64 1.08 19.60
N PHE A 292 19.18 2.20 19.12
CA PHE A 292 19.63 2.36 17.75
C PHE A 292 21.07 2.91 17.76
N PRO A 293 21.96 2.45 16.85
CA PRO A 293 23.31 2.98 16.76
C PRO A 293 23.28 4.49 16.52
N THR A 294 23.76 5.28 17.49
CA THR A 294 23.79 6.76 17.37
C THR A 294 24.58 7.23 16.15
N ALA A 295 25.54 6.41 15.70
CA ALA A 295 26.32 6.62 14.47
C ALA A 295 25.49 6.56 13.17
N LEU A 296 24.26 6.02 13.17
CA LEU A 296 23.35 6.10 12.02
C LEU A 296 22.79 7.53 11.83
N CYS A 297 22.81 8.35 12.88
CA CYS A 297 22.41 9.75 12.83
C CYS A 297 23.57 10.70 12.52
N ASP A 298 24.80 10.19 12.43
CA ASP A 298 25.95 11.01 12.05
C ASP A 298 25.93 11.32 10.55
N ALA A 299 26.24 12.58 10.23
CA ALA A 299 26.27 13.14 8.88
C ALA A 299 27.28 12.48 7.92
N SER A 300 28.08 11.51 8.40
CA SER A 300 28.99 10.70 7.59
C SER A 300 28.31 9.52 6.89
N THR A 301 27.08 9.19 7.26
CA THR A 301 26.32 8.11 6.60
C THR A 301 25.55 8.65 5.38
N PRO A 302 25.38 7.83 4.33
CA PRO A 302 24.59 8.18 3.14
C PRO A 302 23.07 8.23 3.40
N LEU A 303 22.65 7.93 4.64
CA LEU A 303 21.27 7.90 5.08
C LEU A 303 20.68 9.32 5.05
N LYS A 304 19.76 9.54 4.11
CA LYS A 304 19.07 10.83 3.94
C LYS A 304 17.83 10.94 4.81
N PHE A 305 17.20 9.81 5.11
CA PHE A 305 15.92 9.77 5.79
C PHE A 305 15.83 8.53 6.69
N VAL A 306 15.68 8.79 7.99
CA VAL A 306 15.28 7.79 8.99
C VAL A 306 13.90 8.19 9.46
N SER A 307 12.89 7.40 9.07
CA SER A 307 11.53 7.60 9.60
C SER A 307 11.28 6.57 10.68
N LEU A 308 11.18 7.07 11.91
CA LEU A 308 10.59 6.34 13.03
C LEU A 308 9.09 6.58 12.94
N MET A 309 8.38 5.63 12.32
CA MET A 309 6.92 5.63 12.34
C MET A 309 6.46 5.01 13.66
N ASP A 310 5.42 5.56 14.27
CA ASP A 310 4.85 5.14 15.54
C ASP A 310 5.84 5.28 16.71
N ASN A 311 5.86 6.49 17.31
CA ASN A 311 6.72 6.82 18.43
C ASN A 311 5.80 6.99 19.67
N PRO A 312 5.93 6.18 20.73
CA PRO A 312 5.02 6.20 21.88
C PRO A 312 5.20 7.41 22.81
N ILE A 313 5.89 8.48 22.36
CA ILE A 313 6.21 9.65 23.18
C ILE A 313 4.97 10.50 23.50
N GLU A 314 3.82 10.28 22.82
CA GLU A 314 2.53 10.87 23.25
C GLU A 314 1.82 10.09 24.37
N ASN A 315 2.33 8.93 24.81
CA ASN A 315 1.67 8.11 25.83
C ASN A 315 2.13 8.39 27.27
N ASN A 316 2.51 9.64 27.56
CA ASN A 316 2.63 10.10 28.94
C ASN A 316 1.35 10.81 29.37
N GLN A 317 0.57 10.08 30.19
CA GLN A 317 -0.56 10.51 31.03
C GLN A 317 -1.93 10.54 30.34
N CYS A 318 -2.71 9.47 30.53
CA CYS A 318 -3.77 9.43 31.54
C CYS A 318 -4.49 8.08 31.52
N HIS A 319 -4.37 7.33 32.62
CA HIS A 319 -5.37 6.35 33.00
C HIS A 319 -6.72 7.06 33.20
N ASP A 320 -7.70 6.81 32.34
CA ASP A 320 -9.03 6.36 32.76
C ASP A 320 -9.94 6.07 31.55
N GLY A 321 -10.62 4.92 31.66
CA GLY A 321 -11.78 4.42 30.93
C GLY A 321 -12.32 5.16 29.70
N ASP A 322 -12.24 4.50 28.54
CA ASP A 322 -13.39 3.87 27.88
C ASP A 322 -12.92 3.35 26.50
N GLU A 323 -12.89 2.02 26.36
CA GLU A 323 -12.60 1.35 25.09
C GLU A 323 -13.66 1.70 24.05
N VAL A 324 -13.30 2.55 23.09
CA VAL A 324 -13.93 2.55 21.77
C VAL A 324 -12.96 1.85 20.83
N MET A 325 -13.26 0.60 20.48
CA MET A 325 -12.58 -0.11 19.40
C MET A 325 -12.85 0.63 18.07
N GLU A 326 -11.95 1.53 17.70
CA GLU A 326 -11.81 1.97 16.32
C GLU A 326 -11.04 0.89 15.56
N SER A 327 -11.59 0.45 14.41
CA SER A 327 -10.94 -0.56 13.59
C SER A 327 -9.66 0.00 12.97
N GLU A 328 -8.61 -0.82 12.84
CA GLU A 328 -7.32 -0.39 12.25
C GLU A 328 -7.45 0.16 10.83
N GLN A 329 -8.52 -0.20 10.11
CA GLN A 329 -8.86 0.35 8.80
C GLN A 329 -9.31 1.81 8.89
N ASP A 330 -10.03 2.18 9.94
CA ASP A 330 -10.48 3.56 10.17
C ASP A 330 -9.30 4.45 10.59
N ARG A 331 -8.35 3.94 11.39
CA ARG A 331 -7.09 4.64 11.71
C ARG A 331 -6.22 4.84 10.48
N GLN A 332 -6.03 3.80 9.66
CA GLN A 332 -5.27 3.94 8.40
C GLN A 332 -5.95 4.89 7.40
N HIS A 333 -7.29 4.94 7.41
CA HIS A 333 -8.03 5.90 6.60
C HIS A 333 -7.85 7.32 7.13
N PHE A 334 -7.89 7.50 8.45
CA PHE A 334 -7.65 8.77 9.14
C PHE A 334 -6.22 9.29 8.88
N ASP A 335 -5.20 8.44 9.01
CA ASP A 335 -3.80 8.82 8.80
C ASP A 335 -3.51 9.16 7.33
N LYS A 336 -4.17 8.45 6.40
CA LYS A 336 -4.08 8.73 4.96
C LYS A 336 -4.81 10.02 4.57
N GLU A 337 -5.96 10.29 5.17
CA GLU A 337 -6.72 11.53 4.97
C GLU A 337 -6.02 12.72 5.65
N PHE A 338 -5.40 12.52 6.81
CA PHE A 338 -4.56 13.51 7.49
C PHE A 338 -3.33 13.85 6.65
N MET A 339 -2.63 12.85 6.10
CA MET A 339 -1.51 13.07 5.19
C MET A 339 -1.92 13.76 3.89
N ARG A 340 -3.12 13.46 3.35
CA ARG A 340 -3.65 14.17 2.18
C ARG A 340 -3.99 15.62 2.51
N ALA A 341 -4.71 15.87 3.61
CA ALA A 341 -5.07 17.21 4.06
C ALA A 341 -3.84 18.05 4.40
N TYR A 342 -2.79 17.46 4.98
CA TYR A 342 -1.54 18.15 5.29
C TYR A 342 -0.72 18.47 4.03
N ILE A 343 -0.69 17.57 3.04
CA ILE A 343 -0.05 17.83 1.73
C ILE A 343 -0.83 18.89 0.93
N GLU A 344 -2.15 18.92 1.07
CA GLU A 344 -3.03 19.89 0.42
C GLU A 344 -2.92 21.28 1.07
N ASP A 345 -2.86 21.35 2.41
CA ASP A 345 -2.59 22.59 3.18
C ASP A 345 -1.17 23.15 2.89
N LEU A 346 -0.17 22.27 2.71
CA LEU A 346 1.17 22.70 2.27
C LEU A 346 1.16 23.29 0.85
N LYS A 347 0.37 22.74 -0.08
CA LYS A 347 0.20 23.28 -1.44
C LYS A 347 -0.62 24.56 -1.48
N GLU A 348 -1.58 24.76 -0.58
CA GLU A 348 -2.30 26.03 -0.43
C GLU A 348 -1.43 27.13 0.16
N ARG A 349 -0.56 26.79 1.13
CA ARG A 349 0.41 27.72 1.73
C ARG A 349 1.50 28.19 0.77
N GLU A 350 1.89 27.37 -0.21
CA GLU A 350 2.82 27.78 -1.29
C GLU A 350 2.17 28.72 -2.34
N ASN A 351 0.83 28.84 -2.35
CA ASN A 351 0.10 29.65 -3.32
C ASN A 351 -0.44 30.99 -2.76
N VAL A 352 -0.08 31.38 -1.53
CA VAL A 352 -0.52 32.68 -0.98
C VAL A 352 0.44 33.81 -1.45
N PRO A 353 -0.08 34.91 -2.05
CA PRO A 353 0.74 35.99 -2.57
C PRO A 353 1.53 36.73 -1.49
N SER A 354 2.78 37.06 -1.82
CA SER A 354 3.74 37.77 -0.99
C SER A 354 3.43 39.26 -0.82
N TYR A 355 2.44 39.67 -0.01
CA TYR A 355 2.35 41.07 0.43
C TYR A 355 1.76 41.27 1.84
N THR A 356 2.51 42.04 2.66
CA THR A 356 2.10 42.85 3.83
C THR A 356 1.73 42.08 5.13
N THR A 357 2.17 42.42 6.35
CA THR A 357 2.93 43.54 6.92
C THR A 357 3.67 43.03 8.17
N LYS A 358 4.92 43.45 8.38
CA LYS A 358 5.67 43.25 9.64
C LYS A 358 4.87 43.77 10.82
N VAL A 359 4.69 42.96 11.86
CA VAL A 359 4.43 43.45 13.21
C VAL A 359 5.35 42.73 14.18
N SER A 360 6.41 43.44 14.57
CA SER A 360 7.32 43.10 15.65
C SER A 360 6.71 43.53 16.98
N PHE A 361 6.76 42.66 18.00
CA PHE A 361 6.59 43.08 19.40
C PHE A 361 7.79 42.66 20.24
N SER A 362 8.34 43.67 20.91
CA SER A 362 9.49 43.68 21.80
C SER A 362 9.16 43.13 23.18
N LEU A 363 10.10 42.38 23.75
CA LEU A 363 10.20 42.10 25.19
C LEU A 363 10.37 43.39 26.00
N GLN A 364 9.70 43.47 27.14
CA GLN A 364 10.15 44.28 28.28
C GLN A 364 10.11 43.43 29.56
N LEU A 365 11.34 43.20 30.04
CA LEU A 365 11.85 42.78 31.37
C LEU A 365 10.94 41.98 32.32
#